data_AF-A0A833VLM0-F1
#
_entry.id   AF-A0A833VLM0-F1
#
_cell.length_a   1.000
_cell.length_b   1.000
_cell.length_c   1.000
_cell.angle_alpha   90.00
_cell.angle_beta   90.00
_cell.angle_gamma   90.00
#
_symmetry.space_group_name_H-M   'P 1'
#
loop_
_entity.id
_entity.type
_entity.pdbx_description
1 polymer ?
#
loop_
_entity_poly.entity_id
_entity_poly.type
_entity_poly.pdbx_seq_one_letter_code
_entity_poly.pdbx_strand_id
1 'polypeptide(L)'
;MSGQHAAAGASPGQHSLAFRVMRLSRPAMHADEAVLRLHPTDLFVGEDLLSDANPQVPSNLLDLASSDPSFPEGGEFDFRKRLFIDNPTDAMGLSGFLLLPQSFGAIYLGETFCSYISINNSSVYEARDVIIKAEIQTEKQRLLLLDTSKSPVESIRAGGRYDFIVEHDVKELGAHTLVCTALYSDGDSAERKYLPQFFKFVVANPLSVRTKVRTFKDDTFLEACIENHTKSNLYMDQVEFEPAPQWTATRLEADEHTSLKNSRTRNILKQPVFIRANGGICNYLYLLRPHEGGTKEDAGTVLGKFQITWRTNLGEPGRLQTRNIHNNLPPKKDIDLQVVKYPSKIVLEQPFSVHLCLTNQTERTVGPFEVYIASSISSDDSCVMLNGLQKLVLPLVEGCDSINFDLNMLATQVGVQRISGITVHAVQEKKVYDSLLDIEVFVDAE
;
A
#
# COMPACT_ATOMS: atom_id res chain seq x y z
N MET A 1 -23.31 -34.15 -5.37
CA MET A 1 -23.04 -34.81 -6.67
C MET A 1 -21.66 -34.37 -7.13
N SER A 2 -20.75 -35.35 -7.29
CA SER A 2 -19.42 -35.31 -7.93
C SER A 2 -18.53 -34.06 -7.74
N GLY A 3 -17.72 -34.04 -6.69
CA GLY A 3 -16.57 -33.15 -6.57
C GLY A 3 -15.38 -33.69 -7.36
N GLN A 4 -14.84 -32.87 -8.26
CA GLN A 4 -13.60 -33.15 -8.99
C GLN A 4 -12.41 -33.05 -8.03
N HIS A 5 -11.82 -34.21 -7.72
CA HIS A 5 -10.48 -34.28 -7.13
C HIS A 5 -9.45 -33.75 -8.13
N ALA A 6 -8.60 -32.82 -7.70
CA ALA A 6 -7.41 -32.44 -8.44
C ALA A 6 -6.56 -33.69 -8.67
N ALA A 7 -6.47 -34.13 -9.92
CA ALA A 7 -5.75 -35.32 -10.32
C ALA A 7 -4.25 -35.12 -10.08
N ALA A 8 -3.72 -35.78 -9.04
CA ALA A 8 -2.30 -36.06 -8.94
C ALA A 8 -1.95 -37.05 -10.05
N GLY A 9 -1.22 -36.59 -11.07
CA GLY A 9 -0.63 -37.45 -12.08
C GLY A 9 0.50 -38.27 -11.45
N ALA A 10 0.16 -39.38 -10.80
CA ALA A 10 1.08 -40.43 -10.42
C ALA A 10 0.60 -41.73 -11.08
N SER A 11 1.48 -42.38 -11.82
CA SER A 11 1.25 -43.73 -12.34
C SER A 11 0.99 -44.68 -11.15
N PRO A 12 -0.21 -45.26 -11.02
CA PRO A 12 -0.50 -46.17 -9.93
C PRO A 12 0.13 -47.52 -10.28
N GLY A 13 1.32 -47.81 -9.77
CA GLY A 13 1.90 -49.15 -9.89
C GLY A 13 3.40 -49.34 -9.66
N GLN A 14 4.22 -48.28 -9.55
CA GLN A 14 5.68 -48.45 -9.54
C GLN A 14 6.37 -48.22 -8.17
N HIS A 15 5.71 -47.53 -7.24
CA HIS A 15 6.31 -47.10 -5.97
C HIS A 15 5.51 -47.57 -4.75
N SER A 16 6.23 -48.03 -3.72
CA SER A 16 5.66 -48.46 -2.43
C SER A 16 5.29 -47.29 -1.52
N LEU A 17 6.03 -46.19 -1.66
CA LEU A 17 5.82 -44.94 -0.93
C LEU A 17 4.99 -43.96 -1.76
N ALA A 18 4.20 -43.12 -1.08
CA ALA A 18 3.49 -42.00 -1.68
C ALA A 18 3.43 -40.81 -0.72
N PHE A 19 3.67 -39.61 -1.24
CA PHE A 19 3.52 -38.38 -0.45
C PHE A 19 2.06 -37.92 -0.45
N ARG A 20 1.59 -37.54 0.73
CA ARG A 20 0.36 -36.79 0.97
C ARG A 20 0.73 -35.47 1.61
N VAL A 21 0.20 -34.39 1.08
CA VAL A 21 0.53 -33.03 1.50
C VAL A 21 -0.75 -32.32 1.88
N MET A 22 -0.72 -31.66 3.03
CA MET A 22 -1.80 -30.81 3.53
C MET A 22 -1.19 -29.48 3.94
N ARG A 23 -1.68 -28.38 3.34
CA ARG A 23 -1.35 -27.04 3.84
C ARG A 23 -1.94 -26.89 5.24
N LEU A 24 -1.11 -26.52 6.19
CA LEU A 24 -1.54 -26.08 7.51
C LEU A 24 -1.81 -24.57 7.41
N SER A 25 -3.08 -24.23 7.24
CA SER A 25 -3.55 -22.85 7.38
C SER A 25 -4.32 -22.76 8.68
N ARG A 26 -4.27 -21.60 9.35
CA ARG A 26 -5.16 -21.35 10.48
C ARG A 26 -6.59 -21.41 9.97
N PRO A 27 -7.52 -21.98 10.75
CA PRO A 27 -8.91 -22.04 10.33
C PRO A 27 -9.44 -20.65 9.96
N ALA A 28 -10.25 -20.56 8.91
CA ALA A 28 -10.93 -19.31 8.61
C ALA A 28 -12.30 -19.31 9.31
N MET A 29 -12.64 -18.21 9.98
CA MET A 29 -14.05 -17.92 10.29
C MET A 29 -14.69 -17.26 9.07
N HIS A 30 -15.78 -17.83 8.60
CA HIS A 30 -16.52 -17.31 7.45
C HIS A 30 -17.62 -16.38 7.96
N ALA A 31 -17.32 -15.08 8.04
CA ALA A 31 -18.24 -14.10 8.62
C ALA A 31 -19.51 -13.85 7.77
N ASP A 32 -19.52 -14.29 6.50
CA ASP A 32 -20.62 -14.03 5.55
C ASP A 32 -21.95 -14.70 5.96
N GLU A 33 -21.90 -15.78 6.75
CA GLU A 33 -23.09 -16.46 7.29
C GLU A 33 -23.24 -16.28 8.81
N ALA A 34 -22.44 -15.42 9.45
CA ALA A 34 -22.49 -15.23 10.90
C ALA A 34 -23.77 -14.50 11.30
N VAL A 35 -24.74 -15.26 11.83
CA VAL A 35 -25.95 -14.75 12.50
C VAL A 35 -25.58 -13.93 13.75
N LEU A 36 -24.46 -14.28 14.40
CA LEU A 36 -23.95 -13.60 15.58
C LEU A 36 -22.85 -12.63 15.17
N ARG A 37 -23.16 -11.35 15.27
CA ARG A 37 -22.21 -10.25 15.11
C ARG A 37 -21.94 -9.66 16.49
N LEU A 38 -20.67 -9.56 16.85
CA LEU A 38 -20.24 -8.99 18.13
C LEU A 38 -19.59 -7.64 17.89
N HIS A 39 -19.96 -6.63 18.67
CA HIS A 39 -19.24 -5.37 18.66
C HIS A 39 -17.95 -5.52 19.47
N PRO A 40 -16.79 -4.99 19.05
CA PRO A 40 -15.53 -5.14 19.78
C PRO A 40 -15.58 -4.71 21.25
N THR A 41 -16.45 -3.75 21.61
CA THR A 41 -16.63 -3.33 23.01
C THR A 41 -17.27 -4.41 23.89
N ASP A 42 -18.02 -5.35 23.33
CA ASP A 42 -18.68 -6.44 24.07
C ASP A 42 -17.67 -7.43 24.67
N LEU A 43 -16.45 -7.49 24.13
CA LEU A 43 -15.35 -8.30 24.70
C LEU A 43 -14.78 -7.68 26.00
N PHE A 44 -14.99 -6.37 26.19
CA PHE A 44 -14.38 -5.62 27.28
C PHE A 44 -15.40 -5.14 28.31
N VAL A 45 -16.68 -5.07 27.93
CA VAL A 45 -17.78 -4.66 28.80
C VAL A 45 -18.72 -5.85 29.01
N GLY A 46 -18.48 -6.60 30.10
CA GLY A 46 -19.37 -7.71 30.50
C GLY A 46 -20.78 -7.22 30.82
N GLU A 47 -21.78 -8.09 30.63
CA GLU A 47 -23.21 -7.79 30.83
C GLU A 47 -23.50 -7.20 32.23
N ASP A 48 -22.74 -7.64 33.25
CA ASP A 48 -22.88 -7.21 34.65
C ASP A 48 -22.40 -5.76 34.90
N LEU A 49 -21.57 -5.20 34.02
CA LEU A 49 -21.03 -3.84 34.18
C LEU A 49 -22.04 -2.76 33.75
N LEU A 50 -23.10 -3.13 33.04
CA LEU A 50 -24.08 -2.21 32.46
C LEU A 50 -25.48 -2.35 33.09
N SER A 51 -25.68 -3.30 33.99
CA SER A 51 -26.82 -3.27 34.90
C SER A 51 -26.57 -2.19 35.96
N ASP A 52 -27.54 -1.30 36.14
CA ASP A 52 -27.53 0.01 36.80
C ASP A 52 -27.13 0.05 38.31
N ALA A 53 -26.16 -0.75 38.76
CA ALA A 53 -25.90 -0.93 40.19
C ALA A 53 -24.42 -1.15 40.59
N ASN A 54 -23.43 -0.97 39.71
CA ASN A 54 -22.04 -1.14 40.12
C ASN A 54 -21.17 0.13 39.92
N PRO A 55 -20.86 0.90 40.99
CA PRO A 55 -20.07 2.13 40.93
C PRO A 55 -18.56 1.90 40.68
N GLN A 56 -18.14 0.69 40.30
CA GLN A 56 -16.73 0.32 40.07
C GLN A 56 -16.33 0.24 38.59
N VAL A 57 -17.23 0.53 37.65
CA VAL A 57 -16.83 0.54 36.23
C VAL A 57 -15.88 1.72 35.98
N PRO A 58 -14.67 1.48 35.45
CA PRO A 58 -13.77 2.56 35.08
C PRO A 58 -14.49 3.47 34.08
N SER A 59 -14.58 4.77 34.39
CA SER A 59 -15.27 5.77 33.56
C SER A 59 -14.80 5.76 32.10
N ASN A 60 -13.54 5.34 31.88
CA ASN A 60 -12.92 5.19 30.58
C ASN A 60 -13.55 4.10 29.69
N LEU A 61 -14.16 3.05 30.27
CA LEU A 61 -14.83 1.96 29.52
C LEU A 61 -16.27 2.33 29.12
N LEU A 62 -16.96 3.13 29.95
CA LEU A 62 -18.28 3.68 29.61
C LEU A 62 -18.19 4.73 28.49
N ASP A 63 -17.16 5.58 28.52
CA ASP A 63 -16.88 6.53 27.43
C ASP A 63 -16.63 5.82 26.09
N LEU A 64 -15.92 4.68 26.12
CA LEU A 64 -15.61 3.81 24.98
C LEU A 64 -16.86 3.23 24.30
N ALA A 65 -17.88 2.94 25.08
CA ALA A 65 -19.18 2.51 24.58
C ALA A 65 -19.93 3.72 23.98
N SER A 66 -19.99 4.85 24.68
CA SER A 66 -20.76 6.03 24.25
C SER A 66 -20.23 6.79 23.02
N SER A 67 -19.03 6.47 22.52
CA SER A 67 -18.39 7.15 21.36
C SER A 67 -18.87 6.66 19.99
N ASP A 68 -19.62 5.56 19.93
CA ASP A 68 -20.17 5.04 18.68
C ASP A 68 -21.54 5.71 18.40
N PRO A 69 -21.79 6.26 17.18
CA PRO A 69 -23.05 6.91 16.81
C PRO A 69 -24.29 5.99 16.90
N SER A 70 -24.10 4.67 17.04
CA SER A 70 -25.18 3.73 17.34
C SER A 70 -25.68 3.80 18.80
N PHE A 71 -24.96 4.50 19.68
CA PHE A 71 -25.31 4.69 21.09
C PHE A 71 -26.30 5.85 21.25
N PRO A 72 -27.49 5.60 21.82
CA PRO A 72 -28.44 6.68 22.07
C PRO A 72 -27.89 7.63 23.13
N GLU A 73 -27.89 8.93 22.83
CA GLU A 73 -27.65 9.96 23.85
C GLU A 73 -28.76 9.87 24.91
N GLY A 74 -28.39 9.33 26.08
CA GLY A 74 -29.26 9.26 27.24
C GLY A 74 -29.52 7.84 27.72
N GLY A 75 -28.51 7.19 28.29
CA GLY A 75 -28.61 6.19 29.37
C GLY A 75 -29.41 4.90 29.16
N GLU A 76 -30.32 4.81 28.19
CA GLU A 76 -31.14 3.62 27.96
C GLU A 76 -30.42 2.66 27.02
N PHE A 77 -29.67 1.76 27.63
CA PHE A 77 -29.15 0.56 26.99
C PHE A 77 -30.29 -0.41 26.65
N ASP A 78 -30.93 -0.24 25.48
CA ASP A 78 -31.85 -1.26 24.96
C ASP A 78 -31.05 -2.35 24.22
N PHE A 79 -30.90 -3.51 24.87
CA PHE A 79 -30.24 -4.70 24.33
C PHE A 79 -30.72 -5.10 22.92
N ARG A 80 -31.94 -4.68 22.53
CA ARG A 80 -32.52 -4.97 21.21
C ARG A 80 -31.78 -4.35 20.03
N LYS A 81 -31.11 -3.21 20.21
CA LYS A 81 -30.41 -2.54 19.09
C LYS A 81 -29.02 -3.12 18.79
N ARG A 82 -28.45 -3.94 19.69
CA ARG A 82 -27.11 -4.55 19.55
C ARG A 82 -26.99 -5.60 18.43
N LEU A 83 -28.12 -6.20 18.03
CA LEU A 83 -28.16 -7.12 16.89
C LEU A 83 -28.13 -6.39 15.54
N PHE A 84 -28.39 -5.09 15.54
CA PHE A 84 -28.38 -4.23 14.35
C PHE A 84 -27.02 -3.57 14.25
N ILE A 85 -25.99 -4.36 13.91
CA ILE A 85 -24.73 -3.77 13.49
C ILE A 85 -24.96 -3.13 12.12
N ASP A 86 -25.15 -1.80 12.12
CA ASP A 86 -25.48 -1.00 10.95
C ASP A 86 -24.37 -1.00 9.90
N ASN A 87 -23.12 -1.18 10.33
CA ASN A 87 -21.96 -1.26 9.44
C ASN A 87 -21.18 -2.58 9.64
N PRO A 88 -21.08 -3.45 8.63
CA PRO A 88 -20.42 -4.77 8.75
C PRO A 88 -18.93 -4.71 9.13
N THR A 89 -18.30 -3.53 9.14
CA THR A 89 -16.95 -3.33 9.72
C THR A 89 -16.90 -3.38 11.23
N ASP A 90 -18.02 -3.15 11.91
CA ASP A 90 -18.09 -3.08 13.36
C ASP A 90 -18.48 -4.44 13.96
N ALA A 91 -18.73 -5.41 13.09
CA ALA A 91 -19.06 -6.79 13.42
C ALA A 91 -17.82 -7.67 13.40
N MET A 92 -17.42 -8.20 14.55
CA MET A 92 -16.70 -9.47 14.56
C MET A 92 -17.70 -10.59 14.30
N GLY A 93 -17.73 -11.11 13.07
CA GLY A 93 -18.49 -12.31 12.73
C GLY A 93 -17.75 -13.55 13.23
N LEU A 94 -18.20 -14.13 14.35
CA LEU A 94 -17.77 -15.46 14.76
C LEU A 94 -18.69 -16.47 14.07
N SER A 95 -18.27 -17.03 12.93
CA SER A 95 -18.89 -18.29 12.52
C SER A 95 -18.40 -19.37 13.49
N GLY A 96 -19.32 -20.01 14.21
CA GLY A 96 -19.01 -21.13 15.12
C GLY A 96 -18.43 -22.37 14.41
N PHE A 97 -18.13 -22.28 13.12
CA PHE A 97 -17.56 -23.34 12.29
C PHE A 97 -16.13 -22.97 11.89
N LEU A 98 -15.18 -23.75 12.39
CA LEU A 98 -13.79 -23.74 11.92
C LEU A 98 -13.72 -24.68 10.71
N LEU A 99 -13.52 -24.13 9.52
CA LEU A 99 -13.34 -24.93 8.31
C LEU A 99 -11.85 -25.04 7.97
N LEU A 100 -11.40 -26.28 7.78
CA LEU A 100 -10.11 -26.57 7.14
C LEU A 100 -10.31 -26.45 5.62
N PRO A 101 -9.50 -25.64 4.91
CA PRO A 101 -9.64 -25.52 3.47
C PRO A 101 -9.34 -26.86 2.78
N GLN A 102 -10.21 -27.25 1.84
CA GLN A 102 -10.12 -28.52 1.11
C GLN A 102 -8.99 -28.54 0.05
N SER A 103 -8.29 -27.42 -0.15
CA SER A 103 -7.20 -27.25 -1.12
C SER A 103 -6.12 -26.34 -0.54
N PHE A 104 -5.01 -26.16 -1.27
CA PHE A 104 -3.95 -25.21 -0.89
C PHE A 104 -4.46 -23.78 -0.67
N GLY A 105 -5.68 -23.42 -1.08
CA GLY A 105 -6.26 -22.10 -0.87
C GLY A 105 -5.51 -21.01 -1.62
N ALA A 106 -5.83 -19.75 -1.32
CA ALA A 106 -5.04 -18.62 -1.78
C ALA A 106 -3.79 -18.49 -0.90
N ILE A 107 -2.61 -18.38 -1.49
CA ILE A 107 -1.35 -18.09 -0.81
C ILE A 107 -0.91 -16.72 -1.28
N TYR A 108 -0.59 -15.84 -0.34
CA TYR A 108 -0.17 -14.49 -0.67
C TYR A 108 1.31 -14.26 -0.34
N LEU A 109 1.93 -13.36 -1.10
CA LEU A 109 3.29 -12.89 -0.82
C LEU A 109 3.40 -12.35 0.61
N GLY A 110 4.45 -12.74 1.32
CA GLY A 110 4.69 -12.25 2.68
C GLY A 110 4.05 -13.09 3.78
N GLU A 111 3.23 -14.08 3.44
CA GLU A 111 2.75 -15.10 4.37
C GLU A 111 3.78 -16.22 4.55
N THR A 112 3.59 -17.04 5.59
CA THR A 112 4.35 -18.28 5.78
C THR A 112 3.53 -19.45 5.25
N PHE A 113 4.07 -20.15 4.24
CA PHE A 113 3.58 -21.43 3.80
C PHE A 113 3.97 -22.50 4.83
N CYS A 114 2.99 -23.06 5.53
CA CYS A 114 3.19 -24.20 6.43
C CYS A 114 2.50 -25.44 5.85
N SER A 115 3.19 -26.57 5.82
CA SER A 115 2.66 -27.80 5.24
C SER A 115 3.03 -29.03 6.05
N TYR A 116 2.02 -29.84 6.33
CA TYR A 116 2.17 -31.20 6.82
C TYR A 116 2.39 -32.14 5.65
N ILE A 117 3.46 -32.94 5.72
CA ILE A 117 3.86 -33.88 4.69
C ILE A 117 3.90 -35.27 5.33
N SER A 118 3.17 -36.21 4.74
CA SER A 118 3.07 -37.59 5.18
C SER A 118 3.50 -38.52 4.06
N ILE A 119 4.51 -39.35 4.34
CA ILE A 119 4.96 -40.42 3.46
C ILE A 119 4.27 -41.69 3.91
N ASN A 120 3.39 -42.23 3.08
CA ASN A 120 2.65 -43.44 3.39
C ASN A 120 3.26 -44.62 2.63
N ASN A 121 3.48 -45.72 3.33
CA ASN A 121 3.84 -46.99 2.71
C ASN A 121 2.57 -47.82 2.52
N SER A 122 2.01 -47.81 1.32
CA SER A 122 0.83 -48.63 0.97
C SER A 122 1.20 -50.01 0.42
N SER A 123 2.48 -50.37 0.43
CA SER A 123 2.93 -51.69 0.00
C SER A 123 2.85 -52.71 1.13
N VAL A 124 3.06 -53.98 0.76
CA VAL A 124 3.20 -55.10 1.70
C VAL A 124 4.62 -55.25 2.24
N TYR A 125 5.59 -54.51 1.71
CA TYR A 125 7.00 -54.59 2.09
C TYR A 125 7.40 -53.41 2.97
N GLU A 126 8.37 -53.63 3.86
CA GLU A 126 9.00 -52.55 4.62
C GLU A 126 9.95 -51.76 3.71
N ALA A 127 9.82 -50.44 3.69
CA ALA A 127 10.76 -49.55 3.01
C ALA A 127 11.90 -49.22 3.98
N ARG A 128 13.15 -49.37 3.56
CA ARG A 128 14.35 -49.14 4.38
C ARG A 128 15.23 -48.03 3.82
N ASP A 129 16.10 -47.49 4.67
CA ASP A 129 17.08 -46.44 4.34
C ASP A 129 16.45 -45.26 3.59
N VAL A 130 15.30 -44.79 4.09
CA VAL A 130 14.47 -43.79 3.40
C VAL A 130 15.09 -42.40 3.58
N ILE A 131 15.65 -41.87 2.50
CA ILE A 131 16.16 -40.51 2.40
C ILE A 131 15.06 -39.63 1.81
N ILE A 132 14.72 -38.56 2.52
CA ILE A 132 13.64 -37.65 2.22
C ILE A 132 14.23 -36.29 1.93
N LYS A 133 13.79 -35.66 0.83
CA LYS A 133 14.09 -34.28 0.52
C LYS A 133 12.80 -33.52 0.22
N ALA A 134 12.62 -32.36 0.82
CA ALA A 134 11.52 -31.45 0.53
C ALA A 134 12.09 -30.09 0.12
N GLU A 135 11.67 -29.60 -1.05
CA GLU A 135 12.20 -28.38 -1.65
C GLU A 135 11.05 -27.54 -2.22
N ILE A 136 11.16 -26.22 -2.14
CA ILE A 136 10.30 -25.30 -2.89
C ILE A 136 11.05 -24.82 -4.11
N GLN A 137 10.49 -25.06 -5.28
CA GLN A 137 10.97 -24.57 -6.55
C GLN A 137 10.12 -23.38 -7.00
N THR A 138 10.78 -22.24 -7.19
CA THR A 138 10.21 -21.03 -7.81
C THR A 138 10.77 -20.86 -9.22
N GLU A 139 10.37 -19.81 -9.93
CA GLU A 139 10.96 -19.46 -11.23
C GLU A 139 12.43 -19.05 -11.12
N LYS A 140 12.85 -18.52 -9.97
CA LYS A 140 14.20 -17.96 -9.78
C LYS A 140 15.15 -18.93 -9.10
N GLN A 141 14.65 -19.76 -8.19
CA GLN A 141 15.50 -20.56 -7.31
C GLN A 141 14.82 -21.83 -6.80
N ARG A 142 15.63 -22.71 -6.20
CA ARG A 142 15.19 -23.92 -5.50
C ARG A 142 15.69 -23.86 -4.07
N LEU A 143 14.75 -23.90 -3.13
CA LEU A 143 14.97 -23.73 -1.71
C LEU A 143 14.78 -25.06 -0.99
N LEU A 144 15.82 -25.53 -0.31
CA LEU A 144 15.79 -26.76 0.47
C LEU A 144 15.13 -26.53 1.82
N LEU A 145 14.05 -27.24 2.11
CA LEU A 145 13.31 -27.16 3.38
C LEU A 145 13.68 -28.30 4.33
N LEU A 146 13.87 -29.51 3.80
CA LEU A 146 14.27 -30.69 4.56
C LEU A 146 15.19 -31.57 3.72
N ASP A 147 16.24 -32.13 4.35
CA ASP A 147 17.08 -33.18 3.78
C ASP A 147 17.51 -34.16 4.88
N THR A 148 17.06 -35.40 4.79
CA THR A 148 17.41 -36.46 5.74
C THR A 148 18.59 -37.32 5.29
N SER A 149 19.33 -36.94 4.24
CA SER A 149 20.47 -37.73 3.73
C SER A 149 21.57 -38.02 4.76
N LYS A 150 21.76 -37.14 5.74
CA LYS A 150 22.73 -37.33 6.84
C LYS A 150 22.24 -38.28 7.93
N SER A 151 20.93 -38.44 8.05
CA SER A 151 20.27 -39.30 9.04
C SER A 151 19.01 -39.90 8.40
N PRO A 152 19.17 -40.90 7.52
CA PRO A 152 18.04 -41.51 6.82
C PRO A 152 17.04 -42.10 7.80
N VAL A 153 15.77 -42.13 7.41
CA VAL A 153 14.73 -42.82 8.19
C VAL A 153 14.97 -44.32 8.03
N GLU A 154 15.27 -44.99 9.15
CA GLU A 154 15.69 -46.40 9.18
C GLU A 154 14.72 -47.31 8.43
N SER A 155 13.43 -47.21 8.75
CA SER A 155 12.39 -47.89 7.99
C SER A 155 11.00 -47.26 8.13
N ILE A 156 10.16 -47.52 7.12
CA ILE A 156 8.72 -47.26 7.14
C ILE A 156 8.02 -48.60 6.89
N ARG A 157 7.39 -49.14 7.93
CA ARG A 157 6.68 -50.42 7.90
C ARG A 157 5.55 -50.43 6.87
N ALA A 158 5.18 -51.61 6.39
CA ALA A 158 3.99 -51.80 5.56
C ALA A 158 2.73 -51.24 6.26
N GLY A 159 1.95 -50.41 5.57
CA GLY A 159 0.82 -49.67 6.12
C GLY A 159 1.19 -48.54 7.09
N GLY A 160 2.48 -48.33 7.35
CA GLY A 160 3.01 -47.27 8.19
C GLY A 160 3.15 -45.94 7.44
N ARG A 161 3.50 -44.90 8.20
CA ARG A 161 3.76 -43.56 7.67
C ARG A 161 4.87 -42.86 8.41
N TYR A 162 5.48 -41.88 7.75
CA TYR A 162 6.42 -40.94 8.35
C TYR A 162 5.96 -39.52 8.05
N ASP A 163 5.84 -38.72 9.11
CA ASP A 163 5.17 -37.42 9.07
C ASP A 163 6.13 -36.32 9.53
N PHE A 164 6.12 -35.18 8.83
CA PHE A 164 6.90 -34.00 9.20
C PHE A 164 6.21 -32.73 8.71
N ILE A 165 6.59 -31.60 9.31
CA ILE A 165 6.09 -30.27 8.93
C ILE A 165 7.23 -29.49 8.30
N VAL A 166 6.92 -28.76 7.24
CA VAL A 166 7.83 -27.78 6.62
C VAL A 166 7.20 -26.39 6.64
N GLU A 167 8.03 -25.39 6.84
CA GLU A 167 7.64 -23.98 6.82
C GLU A 167 8.50 -23.20 5.84
N HIS A 168 7.89 -22.26 5.13
CA HIS A 168 8.56 -21.42 4.16
C HIS A 168 7.93 -20.03 4.10
N ASP A 169 8.72 -19.01 4.38
CA ASP A 169 8.31 -17.62 4.16
C ASP A 169 8.27 -17.30 2.67
N VAL A 170 7.08 -16.98 2.18
CA VAL A 170 6.82 -16.73 0.76
C VAL A 170 7.35 -15.35 0.37
N LYS A 171 8.38 -15.33 -0.46
CA LYS A 171 9.09 -14.09 -0.87
C LYS A 171 8.97 -13.78 -2.36
N GLU A 172 8.33 -14.66 -3.13
CA GLU A 172 8.23 -14.54 -4.59
C GLU A 172 6.77 -14.69 -5.03
N LEU A 173 6.41 -13.96 -6.08
CA LEU A 173 5.08 -14.05 -6.72
C LEU A 173 5.10 -15.14 -7.80
N GLY A 174 3.91 -15.64 -8.16
CA GLY A 174 3.75 -16.55 -9.28
C GLY A 174 3.79 -18.03 -8.91
N ALA A 175 4.16 -18.88 -9.87
CA ALA A 175 4.06 -20.33 -9.73
C ALA A 175 5.15 -20.89 -8.81
N HIS A 176 4.74 -21.70 -7.83
CA HIS A 176 5.62 -22.41 -6.91
C HIS A 176 5.32 -23.90 -6.96
N THR A 177 6.34 -24.73 -6.80
CA THR A 177 6.19 -26.19 -6.73
C THR A 177 6.90 -26.71 -5.49
N LEU A 178 6.17 -27.31 -4.57
CA LEU A 178 6.74 -28.13 -3.51
C LEU A 178 7.12 -29.48 -4.13
N VAL A 179 8.42 -29.78 -4.12
CA VAL A 179 9.01 -31.02 -4.62
C VAL A 179 9.36 -31.89 -3.43
N CYS A 180 8.66 -33.01 -3.28
CA CYS A 180 8.96 -34.02 -2.27
C CYS A 180 9.61 -35.21 -2.96
N THR A 181 10.76 -35.62 -2.45
CA THR A 181 11.55 -36.71 -3.03
C THR A 181 11.86 -37.74 -1.96
N ALA A 182 11.64 -39.01 -2.27
CA ALA A 182 12.07 -40.14 -1.45
C ALA A 182 13.04 -41.02 -2.24
N LEU A 183 14.16 -41.39 -1.63
CA LEU A 183 15.06 -42.44 -2.10
C LEU A 183 15.03 -43.56 -1.07
N TYR A 184 14.65 -44.77 -1.46
CA TYR A 184 14.42 -45.88 -0.53
C TYR A 184 14.71 -47.25 -1.17
N SER A 185 14.87 -48.29 -0.36
CA SER A 185 14.91 -49.69 -0.79
C SER A 185 13.64 -50.42 -0.33
N ASP A 186 13.08 -51.28 -1.19
CA ASP A 186 11.91 -52.10 -0.85
C ASP A 186 12.34 -53.50 -0.38
N GLY A 187 11.97 -53.87 0.84
CA GLY A 187 12.23 -55.21 1.39
C GLY A 187 13.69 -55.64 1.28
N ASP A 188 13.93 -56.86 0.80
CA ASP A 188 15.28 -57.42 0.55
C ASP A 188 15.86 -57.05 -0.83
N SER A 189 15.17 -56.22 -1.63
CA SER A 189 15.75 -55.75 -2.88
C SER A 189 16.81 -54.68 -2.60
N ALA A 190 18.04 -54.92 -3.02
CA ALA A 190 19.14 -53.96 -2.90
C ALA A 190 19.02 -52.77 -3.89
N GLU A 191 17.94 -52.70 -4.66
CA GLU A 191 17.70 -51.65 -5.64
C GLU A 191 17.13 -50.39 -4.96
N ARG A 192 17.83 -49.26 -5.12
CA ARG A 192 17.35 -47.96 -4.63
C ARG A 192 16.36 -47.35 -5.61
N LYS A 193 15.14 -47.12 -5.14
CA LYS A 193 14.07 -46.46 -5.89
C LYS A 193 14.04 -44.97 -5.59
N TYR A 194 13.91 -44.18 -6.65
CA TYR A 194 13.79 -42.72 -6.58
C TYR A 194 12.35 -42.30 -6.91
N LEU A 195 11.68 -41.63 -5.97
CA LEU A 195 10.30 -41.17 -6.07
C LEU A 195 10.23 -39.64 -5.90
N PRO A 196 10.09 -38.88 -6.99
CA PRO A 196 9.74 -37.47 -6.93
C PRO A 196 8.22 -37.25 -7.05
N GLN A 197 7.67 -36.36 -6.23
CA GLN A 197 6.27 -35.93 -6.31
C GLN A 197 6.19 -34.40 -6.23
N PHE A 198 5.37 -33.81 -7.10
CA PHE A 198 5.30 -32.37 -7.31
C PHE A 198 3.92 -31.83 -6.93
N PHE A 199 3.90 -30.81 -6.06
CA PHE A 199 2.67 -30.14 -5.61
C PHE A 199 2.74 -28.67 -6.00
N LYS A 200 1.93 -28.27 -6.99
CA LYS A 200 1.95 -26.92 -7.56
C LYS A 200 0.94 -26.02 -6.86
N PHE A 201 1.34 -24.77 -6.62
CA PHE A 201 0.47 -23.71 -6.13
C PHE A 201 0.89 -22.36 -6.71
N VAL A 202 0.02 -21.36 -6.60
CA VAL A 202 0.27 -20.01 -7.12
C VAL A 202 0.23 -19.02 -5.97
N VAL A 203 1.23 -18.15 -5.92
CA VAL A 203 1.32 -17.06 -4.96
C VAL A 203 0.83 -15.78 -5.63
N ALA A 204 -0.17 -15.14 -5.00
CA ALA A 204 -0.75 -13.87 -5.44
C ALA A 204 -0.20 -12.69 -4.63
N ASN A 205 -0.36 -11.48 -5.17
CA ASN A 205 -0.03 -10.25 -4.46
C ASN A 205 -1.17 -9.89 -3.49
N PRO A 206 -0.92 -9.74 -2.16
CA PRO A 206 -1.98 -9.41 -1.21
C PRO A 206 -2.38 -7.93 -1.24
N LEU A 207 -1.43 -7.04 -1.51
CA LEU A 207 -1.60 -5.60 -1.39
C LEU A 207 -1.09 -4.89 -2.64
N SER A 208 -1.86 -3.91 -3.11
CA SER A 208 -1.37 -2.94 -4.08
C SER A 208 -1.00 -1.65 -3.34
N VAL A 209 0.25 -1.23 -3.44
CA VAL A 209 0.73 0.02 -2.82
C VAL A 209 0.99 1.03 -3.93
N ARG A 210 0.15 2.07 -3.99
CA ARG A 210 0.27 3.18 -4.92
C ARG A 210 0.76 4.42 -4.18
N THR A 211 1.80 5.06 -4.70
CA THR A 211 2.39 6.23 -4.05
C THR A 211 2.35 7.44 -4.94
N LYS A 212 2.12 8.60 -4.33
CA LYS A 212 2.11 9.90 -5.01
C LYS A 212 2.95 10.88 -4.22
N VAL A 213 4.00 11.37 -4.86
CA VAL A 213 4.91 12.37 -4.28
C VAL A 213 4.52 13.74 -4.83
N ARG A 214 4.34 14.71 -3.94
CA ARG A 214 4.09 16.11 -4.30
C ARG A 214 5.01 17.01 -3.51
N THR A 215 5.68 17.90 -4.22
CA THR A 215 6.56 18.90 -3.60
C THR A 215 5.85 20.23 -3.61
N PHE A 216 5.76 20.88 -2.45
CA PHE A 216 5.21 22.23 -2.33
C PHE A 216 6.17 23.08 -1.50
N LYS A 217 6.78 24.09 -2.14
CA LYS A 217 7.87 24.88 -1.54
C LYS A 217 8.98 23.96 -1.00
N ASP A 218 9.31 24.07 0.28
CA ASP A 218 10.36 23.30 0.97
C ASP A 218 9.85 22.00 1.59
N ASP A 219 8.56 21.71 1.53
CA ASP A 219 7.99 20.47 2.06
C ASP A 219 7.73 19.45 0.92
N THR A 220 7.96 18.17 1.20
CA THR A 220 7.65 17.07 0.29
C THR A 220 6.58 16.18 0.93
N PHE A 221 5.45 16.01 0.28
CA PHE A 221 4.35 15.17 0.74
C PHE A 221 4.36 13.83 -0.01
N LEU A 222 4.24 12.74 0.72
CA LEU A 222 4.11 11.38 0.20
C LEU A 222 2.76 10.81 0.64
N GLU A 223 1.89 10.59 -0.32
CA GLU A 223 0.65 9.85 -0.14
C GLU A 223 0.89 8.38 -0.51
N ALA A 224 0.47 7.46 0.36
CA ALA A 224 0.48 6.02 0.11
C ALA A 224 -0.94 5.45 0.22
N CYS A 225 -1.43 4.94 -0.89
CA CYS A 225 -2.72 4.27 -1.04
C CYS A 225 -2.49 2.76 -1.03
N ILE A 226 -2.95 2.09 0.03
CA ILE A 226 -2.86 0.64 0.20
C ILE A 226 -4.22 0.03 -0.11
N GLU A 227 -4.27 -0.86 -1.09
CA GLU A 227 -5.47 -1.58 -1.50
C GLU A 227 -5.33 -3.08 -1.18
N ASN A 228 -6.33 -3.66 -0.54
CA ASN A 228 -6.38 -5.08 -0.22
C ASN A 228 -6.93 -5.90 -1.39
N HIS A 229 -6.10 -6.79 -1.95
CA HIS A 229 -6.45 -7.72 -3.03
C HIS A 229 -6.69 -9.15 -2.54
N THR A 230 -6.69 -9.37 -1.22
CA THR A 230 -7.04 -10.65 -0.63
C THR A 230 -8.55 -10.83 -0.52
N LYS A 231 -8.97 -12.10 -0.42
CA LYS A 231 -10.37 -12.47 -0.19
C LYS A 231 -10.81 -12.28 1.26
N SER A 232 -9.87 -11.93 2.13
CA SER A 232 -10.09 -11.77 3.56
C SER A 232 -9.81 -10.35 4.00
N ASN A 233 -10.38 -10.05 5.15
CA ASN A 233 -10.14 -8.84 5.90
C ASN A 233 -8.69 -8.80 6.38
N LEU A 234 -7.99 -7.66 6.21
CA LEU A 234 -6.63 -7.46 6.69
C LEU A 234 -6.60 -6.46 7.85
N TYR A 235 -6.03 -6.89 8.98
CA TYR A 235 -5.81 -6.07 10.16
C TYR A 235 -4.37 -5.56 10.11
N MET A 236 -4.18 -4.25 9.98
CA MET A 236 -2.86 -3.65 9.84
C MET A 236 -2.20 -3.52 11.21
N ASP A 237 -1.07 -4.22 11.39
CA ASP A 237 -0.23 -4.13 12.59
C ASP A 237 0.69 -2.91 12.48
N GLN A 238 1.31 -2.70 11.30
CA GLN A 238 2.27 -1.63 11.06
C GLN A 238 2.22 -1.17 9.60
N VAL A 239 2.22 0.14 9.40
CA VAL A 239 2.40 0.77 8.07
C VAL A 239 3.46 1.86 8.22
N GLU A 240 4.72 1.47 8.31
CA GLU A 240 5.80 2.41 8.59
C GLU A 240 6.53 2.80 7.31
N PHE A 241 6.79 4.09 7.17
CA PHE A 241 7.70 4.57 6.13
C PHE A 241 9.08 4.70 6.74
N GLU A 242 10.04 3.94 6.20
CA GLU A 242 11.46 4.00 6.55
C GLU A 242 12.13 5.00 5.60
N PRO A 243 12.37 6.26 6.03
CA PRO A 243 12.99 7.26 5.17
C PRO A 243 14.45 6.92 4.87
N ALA A 244 14.94 7.38 3.71
CA ALA A 244 16.37 7.34 3.42
C ALA A 244 17.15 8.22 4.41
N PRO A 245 18.46 8.00 4.62
CA PRO A 245 19.23 8.68 5.67
C PRO A 245 19.20 10.21 5.62
N GLN A 246 18.97 10.78 4.44
CA GLN A 246 18.92 12.24 4.21
C GLN A 246 17.53 12.85 4.46
N TRP A 247 16.54 12.02 4.77
CA TRP A 247 15.15 12.43 4.93
C TRP A 247 14.65 12.08 6.33
N THR A 248 13.79 12.93 6.84
CA THR A 248 12.95 12.66 8.00
C THR A 248 11.51 12.56 7.54
N ALA A 249 10.76 11.60 8.08
CA ALA A 249 9.37 11.38 7.73
C ALA A 249 8.50 11.53 8.98
N THR A 250 7.49 12.40 8.90
CA THR A 250 6.45 12.53 9.91
C THR A 250 5.14 12.10 9.29
N ARG A 251 4.45 11.13 9.88
CA ARG A 251 3.10 10.79 9.43
C ARG A 251 2.14 11.91 9.82
N LEU A 252 1.35 12.37 8.86
CA LEU A 252 0.26 13.31 9.08
C LEU A 252 -1.01 12.51 9.33
N GLU A 253 -1.50 12.56 10.56
CA GLU A 253 -2.82 12.04 10.91
C GLU A 253 -3.82 13.17 10.65
N ALA A 254 -4.97 12.85 10.04
CA ALA A 254 -6.07 13.80 10.01
C ALA A 254 -6.58 13.96 11.45
N ASP A 255 -6.59 15.19 11.97
CA ASP A 255 -7.40 15.49 13.14
C ASP A 255 -8.85 15.28 12.72
N GLU A 256 -9.36 14.05 12.90
CA GLU A 256 -10.80 13.82 12.98
C GLU A 256 -11.32 14.85 13.97
N HIS A 257 -12.19 15.75 13.49
CA HIS A 257 -12.79 16.81 14.28
C HIS A 257 -12.99 16.33 15.70
N THR A 258 -12.23 16.92 16.62
CA THR A 258 -12.19 16.60 18.03
C THR A 258 -13.58 16.79 18.60
N SER A 259 -14.44 15.78 18.47
CA SER A 259 -15.44 15.56 19.50
C SER A 259 -14.60 15.30 20.74
N LEU A 260 -14.73 16.17 21.74
CA LEU A 260 -14.04 16.06 23.03
C LEU A 260 -14.32 14.73 23.74
N LYS A 261 -15.19 13.87 23.17
CA LYS A 261 -15.54 12.52 23.61
C LYS A 261 -14.51 11.44 23.18
N ASN A 262 -13.67 11.65 22.16
CA ASN A 262 -12.76 10.63 21.61
C ASN A 262 -11.28 10.70 22.08
N SER A 263 -10.92 11.63 22.99
CA SER A 263 -9.50 11.88 23.32
C SER A 263 -8.90 10.96 24.38
N ARG A 264 -9.72 10.35 25.26
CA ARG A 264 -9.22 9.51 26.36
C ARG A 264 -8.98 8.04 25.98
N THR A 265 -9.68 7.55 24.95
CA THR A 265 -9.64 6.16 24.49
C THR A 265 -8.44 5.89 23.57
N ARG A 266 -8.00 6.91 22.80
CA ARG A 266 -6.85 6.86 21.88
C ARG A 266 -5.51 6.56 22.58
N ASN A 267 -5.38 6.95 23.85
CA ASN A 267 -4.16 6.77 24.64
C ASN A 267 -4.03 5.37 25.26
N ILE A 268 -5.10 4.56 25.27
CA ILE A 268 -5.12 3.23 25.90
C ILE A 268 -5.16 2.12 24.84
N LEU A 269 -5.86 2.32 23.72
CA LEU A 269 -5.96 1.36 22.62
C LEU A 269 -5.85 2.09 21.28
N LYS A 270 -4.82 1.79 20.49
CA LYS A 270 -4.81 2.16 19.07
C LYS A 270 -5.90 1.34 18.38
N GLN A 271 -6.92 2.00 17.84
CA GLN A 271 -7.96 1.31 17.08
C GLN A 271 -7.29 0.59 15.90
N PRO A 272 -7.50 -0.72 15.73
CA PRO A 272 -6.84 -1.48 14.69
C PRO A 272 -7.30 -0.98 13.33
N VAL A 273 -6.34 -0.61 12.47
CA VAL A 273 -6.66 -0.19 11.10
C VAL A 273 -7.02 -1.43 10.30
N PHE A 274 -8.23 -1.46 9.76
CA PHE A 274 -8.75 -2.60 9.06
C PHE A 274 -9.03 -2.27 7.59
N ILE A 275 -8.53 -3.08 6.66
CA ILE A 275 -8.75 -2.92 5.22
C ILE A 275 -9.63 -4.07 4.70
N ARG A 276 -10.81 -3.70 4.17
CA ARG A 276 -11.82 -4.64 3.64
C ARG A 276 -11.27 -5.54 2.55
N ALA A 277 -11.69 -6.81 2.58
CA ALA A 277 -11.46 -7.76 1.50
C ALA A 277 -11.92 -7.20 0.14
N ASN A 278 -11.35 -7.73 -0.95
CA ASN A 278 -11.81 -7.46 -2.32
C ASN A 278 -11.82 -5.98 -2.72
N GLY A 279 -10.73 -5.24 -2.43
CA GLY A 279 -10.52 -3.88 -2.93
C GLY A 279 -10.75 -2.77 -1.90
N GLY A 280 -10.78 -3.09 -0.59
CA GLY A 280 -10.74 -2.07 0.44
C GLY A 280 -9.46 -1.23 0.33
N ILE A 281 -9.57 0.07 0.60
CA ILE A 281 -8.47 1.04 0.47
C ILE A 281 -8.25 1.77 1.79
N CYS A 282 -6.99 1.99 2.15
CA CYS A 282 -6.57 2.89 3.22
C CYS A 282 -5.44 3.79 2.73
N ASN A 283 -5.55 5.09 3.00
CA ASN A 283 -4.58 6.09 2.57
C ASN A 283 -3.80 6.62 3.77
N TYR A 284 -2.51 6.84 3.58
CA TYR A 284 -1.60 7.40 4.56
C TYR A 284 -0.88 8.60 3.94
N LEU A 285 -0.74 9.68 4.71
CA LEU A 285 -0.02 10.86 4.28
C LEU A 285 1.23 11.07 5.15
N TYR A 286 2.36 11.32 4.52
CA TYR A 286 3.64 11.56 5.17
C TYR A 286 4.21 12.90 4.70
N LEU A 287 4.73 13.66 5.66
CA LEU A 287 5.53 14.84 5.41
C LEU A 287 7.01 14.47 5.51
N LEU A 288 7.72 14.68 4.40
CA LEU A 288 9.13 14.41 4.24
C LEU A 288 9.90 15.73 4.24
N ARG A 289 10.90 15.83 5.11
CA ARG A 289 11.81 16.97 5.19
C ARG A 289 13.26 16.50 5.12
N PRO A 290 14.15 17.24 4.43
CA PRO A 290 15.57 16.95 4.48
C PRO A 290 16.07 17.01 5.93
N HIS A 291 17.04 16.15 6.25
CA HIS A 291 17.64 16.12 7.58
C HIS A 291 18.38 17.44 7.88
N GLU A 292 18.42 17.85 9.15
CA GLU A 292 18.84 19.18 9.58
C GLU A 292 20.17 19.62 8.95
N GLY A 293 20.15 20.74 8.22
CA GLY A 293 21.32 21.35 7.58
C GLY A 293 21.55 20.99 6.10
N GLY A 294 20.79 20.05 5.53
CA GLY A 294 20.87 19.70 4.10
C GLY A 294 19.83 20.44 3.24
N THR A 295 20.22 20.84 2.03
CA THR A 295 19.25 21.33 1.03
C THR A 295 18.56 20.15 0.34
N LYS A 296 17.39 20.36 -0.28
CA LYS A 296 16.71 19.31 -1.08
C LYS A 296 17.58 18.76 -2.21
N GLU A 297 18.54 19.55 -2.69
CA GLU A 297 19.49 19.16 -3.74
C GLU A 297 20.51 18.12 -3.23
N ASP A 298 20.86 18.17 -1.94
CA ASP A 298 21.77 17.22 -1.30
C ASP A 298 21.07 15.90 -0.91
N ALA A 299 19.74 15.93 -0.72
CA ALA A 299 18.98 14.83 -0.13
C ALA A 299 18.77 13.62 -1.07
N GLY A 300 19.26 13.68 -2.31
CA GLY A 300 19.16 12.61 -3.29
C GLY A 300 17.73 12.34 -3.78
N THR A 301 17.61 11.50 -4.81
CA THR A 301 16.30 11.15 -5.40
C THR A 301 15.57 10.05 -4.64
N VAL A 302 16.24 9.32 -3.75
CA VAL A 302 15.64 8.22 -2.99
C VAL A 302 15.02 8.75 -1.70
N LEU A 303 13.70 8.59 -1.55
CA LEU A 303 12.96 9.06 -0.37
C LEU A 303 12.94 8.04 0.77
N GLY A 304 12.87 6.74 0.45
CA GLY A 304 12.71 5.68 1.44
C GLY A 304 11.85 4.53 0.93
N LYS A 305 11.32 3.70 1.82
CA LYS A 305 10.51 2.51 1.49
C LYS A 305 9.49 2.23 2.60
N PHE A 306 8.44 1.49 2.29
CA PHE A 306 7.44 1.07 3.27
C PHE A 306 7.75 -0.31 3.84
N GLN A 307 7.54 -0.45 5.15
CA GLN A 307 7.43 -1.70 5.89
C GLN A 307 5.98 -1.87 6.35
N ILE A 308 5.30 -2.86 5.80
CA ILE A 308 3.88 -3.10 6.03
C ILE A 308 3.74 -4.50 6.66
N THR A 309 3.07 -4.58 7.80
CA THR A 309 2.72 -5.85 8.43
C THR A 309 1.24 -5.88 8.76
N TRP A 310 0.65 -7.06 8.61
CA TRP A 310 -0.77 -7.27 8.85
C TRP A 310 -1.03 -8.64 9.43
N ARG A 311 -2.27 -8.83 9.85
CA ARG A 311 -2.85 -10.10 10.26
C ARG A 311 -4.09 -10.40 9.45
N THR A 312 -4.28 -11.66 9.11
CA THR A 312 -5.53 -12.17 8.57
C THR A 312 -6.38 -12.80 9.69
N ASN A 313 -7.49 -13.46 9.34
CA ASN A 313 -8.32 -14.17 10.32
C ASN A 313 -7.49 -15.16 11.16
N LEU A 314 -7.79 -15.23 12.46
CA LEU A 314 -7.01 -15.99 13.46
C LEU A 314 -5.53 -15.61 13.55
N GLY A 315 -5.16 -14.42 13.08
CA GLY A 315 -3.89 -13.78 13.38
C GLY A 315 -2.69 -14.29 12.58
N GLU A 316 -2.89 -14.94 11.41
CA GLU A 316 -1.77 -15.29 10.55
C GLU A 316 -1.05 -14.01 10.12
N PRO A 317 0.27 -13.89 10.37
CA PRO A 317 1.00 -12.69 10.03
C PRO A 317 1.33 -12.66 8.53
N GLY A 318 1.22 -11.49 7.94
CA GLY A 318 1.76 -11.19 6.62
C GLY A 318 2.65 -9.94 6.67
N ARG A 319 3.62 -9.88 5.77
CA ARG A 319 4.54 -8.74 5.67
C ARG A 319 4.87 -8.39 4.23
N LEU A 320 4.98 -7.10 3.94
CA LEU A 320 5.36 -6.59 2.64
C LEU A 320 6.32 -5.42 2.84
N GLN A 321 7.44 -5.47 2.13
CA GLN A 321 8.36 -4.35 2.02
C GLN A 321 8.32 -3.83 0.57
N THR A 322 8.12 -2.53 0.39
CA THR A 322 8.18 -1.94 -0.95
C THR A 322 9.62 -1.76 -1.41
N ARG A 323 9.80 -1.55 -2.71
CA ARG A 323 11.05 -0.99 -3.23
C ARG A 323 11.21 0.47 -2.77
N ASN A 324 12.41 0.99 -2.97
CA ASN A 324 12.70 2.40 -2.75
C ASN A 324 11.78 3.28 -3.61
N ILE A 325 11.11 4.22 -2.96
CA ILE A 325 10.30 5.27 -3.54
C ILE A 325 11.24 6.43 -3.87
N HIS A 326 11.09 6.96 -5.07
CA HIS A 326 11.94 8.03 -5.57
C HIS A 326 11.12 9.32 -5.69
N ASN A 327 11.78 10.44 -5.44
CA ASN A 327 11.25 11.75 -5.72
C ASN A 327 11.35 12.00 -7.23
N ASN A 328 10.21 12.17 -7.87
CA ASN A 328 10.18 12.65 -9.24
C ASN A 328 10.34 14.17 -9.20
N LEU A 329 11.57 14.65 -9.02
CA LEU A 329 11.88 16.05 -9.21
C LEU A 329 11.63 16.39 -10.68
N PRO A 330 10.82 17.41 -11.00
CA PRO A 330 10.76 17.89 -12.37
C PRO A 330 12.17 18.30 -12.80
N PRO A 331 12.55 18.09 -14.08
CA PRO A 331 13.86 18.49 -14.56
C PRO A 331 14.07 19.97 -14.27
N LYS A 332 15.22 20.30 -13.67
CA LYS A 332 15.59 21.68 -13.34
C LYS A 332 15.58 22.48 -14.65
N LYS A 333 14.71 23.49 -14.75
CA LYS A 333 14.62 24.34 -15.94
C LYS A 333 15.81 25.31 -15.91
N ASP A 334 16.53 25.41 -17.02
CA ASP A 334 17.62 26.37 -17.18
C ASP A 334 17.17 27.80 -16.82
N ILE A 335 15.97 28.17 -17.28
CA ILE A 335 15.33 29.45 -16.99
C ILE A 335 13.95 29.16 -16.42
N ASP A 336 13.66 29.74 -15.25
CA ASP A 336 12.39 29.59 -14.57
C ASP A 336 11.65 30.94 -14.55
N LEU A 337 10.37 30.90 -14.91
CA LEU A 337 9.51 32.07 -14.91
C LEU A 337 8.40 31.83 -13.91
N GLN A 338 8.26 32.72 -12.94
CA GLN A 338 7.27 32.63 -11.88
C GLN A 338 6.47 33.91 -11.74
N VAL A 339 5.21 33.81 -11.33
CA VAL A 339 4.42 34.97 -10.92
C VAL A 339 4.63 35.22 -9.44
N VAL A 340 5.13 36.41 -9.13
CA VAL A 340 5.38 36.86 -7.77
C VAL A 340 4.08 37.39 -7.16
N LYS A 341 3.33 38.17 -7.93
CA LYS A 341 2.12 38.83 -7.46
C LYS A 341 1.22 39.25 -8.63
N TYR A 342 -0.08 39.18 -8.43
CA TYR A 342 -1.09 39.80 -9.28
C TYR A 342 -2.15 40.46 -8.37
N PRO A 343 -3.00 41.35 -8.90
CA PRO A 343 -3.98 42.06 -8.08
C PRO A 343 -5.07 41.12 -7.57
N SER A 344 -5.54 41.33 -6.34
CA SER A 344 -6.61 40.53 -5.73
C SER A 344 -7.98 40.77 -6.34
N LYS A 345 -8.18 41.92 -6.99
CA LYS A 345 -9.39 42.26 -7.74
C LYS A 345 -8.98 42.66 -9.15
N ILE A 346 -9.47 41.92 -10.14
CA ILE A 346 -9.32 42.23 -11.56
C ILE A 346 -10.72 42.61 -12.05
N VAL A 347 -10.84 43.77 -12.71
CA VAL A 347 -12.10 44.27 -13.24
C VAL A 347 -12.08 44.16 -14.76
N LEU A 348 -13.21 43.80 -15.34
CA LEU A 348 -13.42 43.72 -16.78
C LEU A 348 -12.96 45.01 -17.48
N GLU A 349 -12.23 44.86 -18.60
CA GLU A 349 -11.72 45.95 -19.44
C GLU A 349 -10.82 46.98 -18.73
N GLN A 350 -10.42 46.72 -17.47
CA GLN A 350 -9.45 47.55 -16.76
C GLN A 350 -8.04 46.97 -16.83
N PRO A 351 -7.03 47.79 -17.15
CA PRO A 351 -5.63 47.37 -17.10
C PRO A 351 -5.23 46.90 -15.71
N PHE A 352 -4.55 45.76 -15.63
CA PHE A 352 -3.94 45.29 -14.41
C PHE A 352 -2.51 44.80 -14.65
N SER A 353 -1.66 44.90 -13.63
CA SER A 353 -0.25 44.49 -13.73
C SER A 353 -0.01 43.17 -13.04
N VAL A 354 0.66 42.25 -13.73
CA VAL A 354 1.17 40.99 -13.18
C VAL A 354 2.67 41.14 -12.97
N HIS A 355 3.12 40.93 -11.74
CA HIS A 355 4.53 40.96 -11.35
C HIS A 355 5.13 39.57 -11.54
N LEU A 356 6.13 39.46 -12.41
CA LEU A 356 6.84 38.22 -12.71
C LEU A 356 8.31 38.31 -12.30
N CYS A 357 8.88 37.15 -11.98
CA CYS A 357 10.30 36.95 -11.75
C CYS A 357 10.81 35.91 -12.74
N LEU A 358 11.85 36.27 -13.49
CA LEU A 358 12.61 35.36 -14.33
C LEU A 358 13.94 35.06 -13.66
N THR A 359 14.18 33.80 -13.35
CA THR A 359 15.39 33.31 -12.68
C THR A 359 16.23 32.51 -13.65
N ASN A 360 17.50 32.88 -13.80
CA ASN A 360 18.48 32.09 -14.52
C ASN A 360 19.11 31.07 -13.56
N GLN A 361 18.79 29.79 -13.75
CA GLN A 361 19.31 28.71 -12.91
C GLN A 361 20.61 28.10 -13.46
N THR A 362 21.16 28.65 -14.56
CA THR A 362 22.44 28.24 -15.12
C THR A 362 23.60 29.03 -14.50
N GLU A 363 24.83 28.53 -14.64
CA GLU A 363 26.04 29.24 -14.19
C GLU A 363 26.52 30.34 -15.16
N ARG A 364 25.93 30.41 -16.36
CA ARG A 364 26.33 31.36 -17.41
C ARG A 364 25.35 32.52 -17.46
N THR A 365 25.81 33.67 -17.95
CA THR A 365 24.93 34.77 -18.31
C THR A 365 24.10 34.38 -19.54
N VAL A 366 22.76 34.50 -19.45
CA VAL A 366 21.82 34.16 -20.53
C VAL A 366 20.95 35.37 -20.86
N GLY A 367 20.56 35.52 -22.13
CA GLY A 367 19.70 36.60 -22.61
C GLY A 367 20.32 37.33 -23.81
N PRO A 368 19.91 38.57 -24.12
CA PRO A 368 18.70 39.22 -23.61
C PRO A 368 17.46 38.37 -23.90
N PHE A 369 16.44 38.52 -23.05
CA PHE A 369 15.20 37.75 -23.18
C PHE A 369 14.11 38.57 -23.85
N GLU A 370 13.32 37.91 -24.69
CA GLU A 370 12.11 38.43 -25.26
C GLU A 370 10.93 37.70 -24.64
N VAL A 371 10.08 38.44 -23.94
CA VAL A 371 8.86 37.93 -23.30
C VAL A 371 7.67 38.35 -24.15
N TYR A 372 6.85 37.38 -24.55
CA TYR A 372 5.66 37.61 -25.36
C TYR A 372 4.59 36.57 -25.03
N ILE A 373 3.33 36.83 -25.36
CA ILE A 373 2.28 35.81 -25.30
C ILE A 373 2.27 35.07 -26.64
N ALA A 374 2.55 33.77 -26.62
CA ALA A 374 2.45 32.93 -27.80
C ALA A 374 0.98 32.78 -28.22
N SER A 375 0.67 33.18 -29.45
CA SER A 375 -0.64 32.95 -30.05
C SER A 375 -0.86 31.45 -30.22
N SER A 376 -1.70 30.85 -29.37
CA SER A 376 -2.23 29.53 -29.71
C SER A 376 -3.14 29.63 -30.94
N ILE A 377 -3.32 28.53 -31.67
CA ILE A 377 -3.86 28.44 -33.05
C ILE A 377 -5.37 28.79 -33.15
N SER A 378 -5.95 29.45 -32.16
CA SER A 378 -7.28 30.05 -32.21
C SER A 378 -7.26 31.38 -31.46
N SER A 379 -7.04 32.47 -32.20
CA SER A 379 -6.98 33.85 -31.68
C SER A 379 -8.28 34.36 -31.04
N ASP A 380 -9.35 33.55 -31.00
CA ASP A 380 -10.68 33.96 -30.54
C ASP A 380 -11.01 33.61 -29.08
N ASP A 381 -10.19 32.83 -28.36
CA ASP A 381 -10.53 32.35 -26.99
C ASP A 381 -9.67 32.94 -25.86
N SER A 382 -8.70 33.82 -26.15
CA SER A 382 -7.85 34.41 -25.11
C SER A 382 -8.57 35.56 -24.40
N CYS A 383 -9.17 35.26 -23.26
CA CYS A 383 -9.94 36.21 -22.46
C CYS A 383 -9.08 37.19 -21.64
N VAL A 384 -7.78 36.93 -21.53
CA VAL A 384 -6.78 37.84 -20.97
C VAL A 384 -5.73 38.12 -22.03
N MET A 385 -5.42 39.40 -22.26
CA MET A 385 -4.48 39.83 -23.29
C MET A 385 -3.46 40.83 -22.73
N LEU A 386 -2.31 40.96 -23.40
CA LEU A 386 -1.35 42.03 -23.09
C LEU A 386 -1.95 43.40 -23.43
N ASN A 387 -1.87 44.32 -22.50
CA ASN A 387 -2.22 45.72 -22.70
C ASN A 387 -0.96 46.54 -22.97
N GLY A 388 -0.68 46.80 -24.25
CA GLY A 388 0.47 47.59 -24.69
C GLY A 388 1.44 46.80 -25.58
N LEU A 389 2.73 46.85 -25.25
CA LEU A 389 3.77 46.18 -26.04
C LEU A 389 3.57 44.66 -26.02
N GLN A 390 3.37 44.06 -27.19
CA GLN A 390 3.22 42.61 -27.35
C GLN A 390 4.51 41.83 -27.06
N LYS A 391 5.64 42.55 -26.96
CA LYS A 391 6.97 42.01 -26.77
C LYS A 391 7.76 42.89 -25.81
N LEU A 392 8.19 42.33 -24.69
CA LEU A 392 9.04 42.98 -23.70
C LEU A 392 10.46 42.42 -23.83
N VAL A 393 11.46 43.30 -23.91
CA VAL A 393 12.87 42.90 -23.94
C VAL A 393 13.47 43.12 -22.57
N LEU A 394 13.98 42.04 -21.98
CA LEU A 394 14.73 42.05 -20.73
C LEU A 394 16.24 41.97 -21.03
N PRO A 395 17.08 42.59 -20.20
CA PRO A 395 18.53 42.51 -20.34
C PRO A 395 19.06 41.07 -20.13
N LEU A 396 20.37 40.92 -20.31
CA LEU A 396 21.05 39.69 -19.92
C LEU A 396 20.93 39.49 -18.39
N VAL A 397 20.73 38.24 -17.98
CA VAL A 397 20.65 37.85 -16.56
C VAL A 397 21.86 36.99 -16.24
N GLU A 398 22.60 37.35 -15.19
CA GLU A 398 23.77 36.60 -14.75
C GLU A 398 23.39 35.19 -14.27
N GLY A 399 24.39 34.31 -14.17
CA GLY A 399 24.16 32.97 -13.67
C GLY A 399 23.67 32.99 -12.23
N CYS A 400 22.67 32.16 -11.90
CA CYS A 400 22.02 32.10 -10.59
C CYS A 400 21.34 33.41 -10.14
N ASP A 401 21.13 34.37 -11.03
CA ASP A 401 20.49 35.65 -10.73
C ASP A 401 19.03 35.70 -11.23
N SER A 402 18.27 36.70 -10.77
CA SER A 402 16.86 36.88 -11.10
C SER A 402 16.52 38.32 -11.47
N ILE A 403 15.60 38.48 -12.41
CA ILE A 403 15.06 39.78 -12.80
C ILE A 403 13.56 39.83 -12.62
N ASN A 404 13.09 40.89 -11.96
CA ASN A 404 11.67 41.18 -11.79
C ASN A 404 11.19 42.13 -12.90
N PHE A 405 10.00 41.86 -13.43
CA PHE A 405 9.38 42.72 -14.44
C PHE A 405 7.86 42.60 -14.38
N ASP A 406 7.21 43.61 -14.97
CA ASP A 406 5.76 43.76 -14.94
C ASP A 406 5.17 43.58 -16.34
N LEU A 407 4.10 42.81 -16.43
CA LEU A 407 3.27 42.72 -17.63
C LEU A 407 1.91 43.34 -17.36
N ASN A 408 1.58 44.37 -18.13
CA ASN A 408 0.26 44.95 -18.13
C ASN A 408 -0.66 44.09 -19.01
N MET A 409 -1.80 43.71 -18.44
CA MET A 409 -2.80 42.85 -19.06
C MET A 409 -4.19 43.47 -18.96
N LEU A 410 -5.12 42.96 -19.77
CA LEU A 410 -6.51 43.36 -19.80
C LEU A 410 -7.38 42.11 -19.97
N ALA A 411 -8.43 42.01 -19.16
CA ALA A 411 -9.40 40.93 -19.24
C ALA A 411 -10.64 41.40 -20.03
N THR A 412 -11.12 40.56 -20.94
CA THR A 412 -12.26 40.84 -21.84
C THR A 412 -13.51 40.04 -21.48
N GLN A 413 -13.44 39.14 -20.50
CA GLN A 413 -14.57 38.37 -20.00
C GLN A 413 -14.57 38.27 -18.48
N VAL A 414 -15.76 38.19 -17.89
CA VAL A 414 -15.98 38.02 -16.44
C VAL A 414 -15.85 36.56 -16.01
N GLY A 415 -15.70 36.31 -14.70
CA GLY A 415 -15.63 34.97 -14.12
C GLY A 415 -14.19 34.45 -13.98
N VAL A 416 -14.04 33.12 -13.87
CA VAL A 416 -12.71 32.49 -13.76
C VAL A 416 -12.07 32.47 -15.14
N GLN A 417 -11.00 33.26 -15.29
CA GLN A 417 -10.22 33.41 -16.51
C GLN A 417 -8.81 32.89 -16.32
N ARG A 418 -8.13 32.59 -17.42
CA ARG A 418 -6.80 31.97 -17.41
C ARG A 418 -5.76 32.89 -18.05
N ILE A 419 -4.70 33.18 -17.31
CA ILE A 419 -3.48 33.78 -17.85
C ILE A 419 -2.60 32.64 -18.34
N SER A 420 -2.44 32.53 -19.66
CA SER A 420 -1.72 31.42 -20.31
C SER A 420 -0.83 31.90 -21.45
N GLY A 421 0.16 31.10 -21.81
CA GLY A 421 0.95 31.32 -23.04
C GLY A 421 2.02 32.40 -22.94
N ILE A 422 2.37 32.89 -21.74
CA ILE A 422 3.53 33.78 -21.56
C ILE A 422 4.80 32.98 -21.80
N THR A 423 5.50 33.29 -22.88
CA THR A 423 6.69 32.58 -23.37
C THR A 423 7.93 33.46 -23.27
N VAL A 424 9.06 32.83 -22.97
CA VAL A 424 10.37 33.50 -22.86
C VAL A 424 11.30 32.97 -23.94
N HIS A 425 11.92 33.86 -24.71
CA HIS A 425 12.87 33.53 -25.76
C HIS A 425 14.23 34.19 -25.50
N ALA A 426 15.30 33.42 -25.35
CA ALA A 426 16.66 33.95 -25.30
C ALA A 426 17.17 34.20 -26.72
N VAL A 427 17.45 35.47 -27.02
CA VAL A 427 17.80 35.91 -28.38
C VAL A 427 19.16 35.37 -28.82
N GLN A 428 20.16 35.39 -27.94
CA GLN A 428 21.52 34.94 -28.27
C GLN A 428 21.60 33.42 -28.46
N GLU A 429 20.91 32.66 -27.60
CA GLU A 429 20.90 31.20 -27.66
C GLU A 429 19.93 30.66 -28.71
N LYS A 430 19.06 31.52 -29.28
CA LYS A 430 17.94 31.14 -30.16
C LYS A 430 17.10 30.02 -29.57
N LYS A 431 16.93 30.05 -28.25
CA LYS A 431 16.25 29.02 -27.45
C LYS A 431 14.99 29.63 -26.85
N VAL A 432 13.86 28.98 -27.10
CA VAL A 432 12.59 29.28 -26.43
C VAL A 432 12.52 28.40 -25.18
N TYR A 433 12.24 29.02 -24.03
CA TYR A 433 12.01 28.32 -22.78
C TYR A 433 10.51 28.13 -22.57
N ASP A 434 10.16 27.10 -21.79
CA ASP A 434 8.77 26.74 -21.52
C ASP A 434 7.95 27.93 -21.05
N SER A 435 6.70 27.98 -21.50
CA SER A 435 5.77 29.02 -21.08
C SER A 435 5.44 28.91 -19.59
N LEU A 436 5.08 30.03 -18.98
CA LEU A 436 4.51 30.07 -17.65
C LEU A 436 3.33 29.08 -17.57
N LEU A 437 3.27 28.31 -16.47
CA LEU A 437 2.09 27.50 -16.18
C LEU A 437 0.86 28.39 -16.06
N ASP A 438 -0.27 27.87 -16.52
CA ASP A 438 -1.53 28.60 -16.51
C ASP A 438 -1.92 29.04 -15.09
N ILE A 439 -2.36 30.29 -14.97
CA ILE A 439 -2.85 30.86 -13.72
C ILE A 439 -4.33 31.18 -13.86
N GLU A 440 -5.14 30.67 -12.94
CA GLU A 440 -6.55 31.03 -12.83
C GLU A 440 -6.68 32.32 -12.02
N VAL A 441 -7.42 33.28 -12.56
CA VAL A 441 -7.75 34.57 -11.94
C VAL A 441 -9.25 34.82 -12.06
N PHE A 442 -9.84 35.49 -11.07
CA PHE A 442 -11.25 35.87 -11.13
C PHE A 442 -11.39 37.32 -11.61
N VAL A 443 -12.22 37.53 -12.63
CA VAL A 443 -12.51 38.83 -13.24
C VAL A 443 -13.92 39.26 -12.86
N ASP A 444 -14.02 40.40 -12.19
CA ASP A 444 -15.28 41.02 -11.77
C ASP A 444 -15.88 41.87 -12.89
N ALA A 445 -17.20 42.03 -12.87
CA ALA A 445 -17.90 42.92 -13.81
C ALA A 445 -17.78 44.40 -13.40
N GLU A 446 -17.59 44.68 -12.11
CA GLU A 446 -17.50 46.03 -11.51
C GLU A 446 -16.40 46.15 -10.44
#